data_AF-J0P4M3-F1
#
_entry.id   AF-J0P4M3-F1
#
_cell.length_a   1.000
_cell.length_b   1.000
_cell.length_c   1.000
_cell.angle_alpha   90.00
_cell.angle_beta   90.00
_cell.angle_gamma   90.00
#
_symmetry.space_group_name_H-M   'P 1'
#
loop_
_entity.id
_entity.type
_entity.pdbx_description
1 polymer ?
#
loop_
_entity_poly.entity_id
_entity_poly.type
_entity_poly.pdbx_seq_one_letter_code
_entity_poly.pdbx_strand_id
1 'polypeptide(L)'
;MSLNSFLRSFKLTYQLSNILNRSKLEYLRPLYKKYGIKKAPYAPISYADFKDLPQDDLPFWDRHSLAQAADENADFQAFSPLIREGVRSWSEKGYAIIPGYFAQEAEAVNQEIEQLLAQKKIAFRYGNKLMFVWKKSPLIASLGQKPELIRLLSFLLGRPVELFQSINFLQGSEQRAHSDLIHMTTHPLHNLIAVWIALEDIKIPQGALFYYPGSHKLPFVSKLDFEHGGSAFRLGKNAYKAYEDKIEAQISAKQLKKEYFEAKKGDILIWHANLLHGGSPIASAELSRKSMVFHYYAKDVIRYHEISERPSLMQ
;
A
#
# COMPACT_ATOMS: atom_id res chain seq x y z
N MET A 1 15.99 19.58 16.70
CA MET A 1 15.09 19.50 15.52
C MET A 1 15.77 20.25 14.39
N SER A 2 16.04 19.64 13.23
CA SER A 2 16.74 20.33 12.13
C SER A 2 15.83 21.38 11.47
N LEU A 3 16.42 22.42 10.86
CA LEU A 3 15.68 23.47 10.14
C LEU A 3 14.76 22.86 9.06
N ASN A 4 15.25 21.84 8.35
CA ASN A 4 14.48 21.10 7.36
C ASN A 4 13.26 20.37 7.96
N SER A 5 13.40 19.78 9.16
CA SER A 5 12.28 19.15 9.88
C SER A 5 11.26 20.18 10.35
N PHE A 6 11.71 21.36 10.80
CA PHE A 6 10.85 22.46 11.20
C PHE A 6 10.03 23.01 10.03
N LEU A 7 10.67 23.31 8.90
CA LEU A 7 9.98 23.78 7.68
C LEU A 7 8.99 22.75 7.15
N ARG A 8 9.33 21.46 7.15
CA ARG A 8 8.42 20.37 6.76
C ARG A 8 7.25 20.16 7.72
N SER A 9 7.21 20.84 8.87
CA SER A 9 6.05 20.82 9.75
C SER A 9 4.94 21.79 9.31
N PHE A 10 5.20 22.69 8.35
CA PHE A 10 4.20 23.63 7.84
C PHE A 10 3.55 23.11 6.55
N LYS A 11 2.22 23.29 6.45
CA LYS A 11 1.46 22.92 5.24
C LYS A 11 1.88 23.75 4.02
N LEU A 12 2.24 25.02 4.24
CA LEU A 12 2.68 25.94 3.18
C LEU A 12 3.88 25.39 2.40
N THR A 13 4.83 24.74 3.10
CA THR A 13 6.01 24.14 2.49
C THR A 13 5.64 23.10 1.42
N TYR A 14 4.59 22.32 1.69
CA TYR A 14 4.09 21.34 0.72
C TYR A 14 3.25 21.99 -0.37
N GLN A 15 2.46 23.01 -0.06
CA GLN A 15 1.70 23.74 -1.09
C GLN A 15 2.63 24.39 -2.12
N LEU A 16 3.72 25.02 -1.67
CA LEU A 16 4.74 25.58 -2.56
C LEU A 16 5.38 24.47 -3.41
N SER A 17 5.71 23.33 -2.81
CA SER A 17 6.21 22.16 -3.56
C SER A 17 5.21 21.64 -4.60
N ASN A 18 3.92 21.63 -4.29
CA ASN A 18 2.86 21.23 -5.21
C ASN A 18 2.73 22.21 -6.38
N ILE A 19 2.81 23.51 -6.13
CA ILE A 19 2.78 24.55 -7.18
C ILE A 19 3.96 24.38 -8.14
N LEU A 20 5.17 24.14 -7.61
CA LEU A 20 6.35 23.86 -8.42
C LEU A 20 6.22 22.58 -9.26
N ASN A 21 5.39 21.63 -8.82
CA ASN A 21 5.11 20.37 -9.52
C ASN A 21 3.72 20.33 -10.16
N ARG A 22 3.10 21.49 -10.44
CA ARG A 22 1.69 21.57 -10.90
C ARG A 22 1.38 20.70 -12.11
N SER A 23 2.29 20.58 -13.07
CA SER A 23 2.10 19.75 -14.27
C SER A 23 1.86 18.28 -13.93
N LYS A 24 2.46 17.77 -12.85
CA LYS A 24 2.27 16.40 -12.35
C LYS A 24 0.96 16.21 -11.58
N LEU A 25 0.19 17.27 -11.38
CA LEU A 25 -1.10 17.28 -10.69
C LEU A 25 -2.27 17.55 -11.64
N GLU A 26 -2.01 17.88 -12.91
CA GLU A 26 -3.03 18.21 -13.90
C GLU A 26 -4.02 17.06 -14.15
N TYR A 27 -3.58 15.81 -13.97
CA TYR A 27 -4.45 14.62 -14.05
C TYR A 27 -5.63 14.67 -13.06
N LEU A 28 -5.53 15.44 -11.97
CA LEU A 28 -6.60 15.60 -11.00
C LEU A 28 -7.73 16.50 -11.49
N ARG A 29 -7.52 17.39 -12.47
CA ARG A 29 -8.57 18.30 -12.94
C ARG A 29 -9.82 17.60 -13.46
N PRO A 30 -9.74 16.64 -14.40
CA PRO A 30 -10.93 15.92 -14.86
C PRO A 30 -11.59 15.14 -13.72
N LEU A 31 -10.81 14.58 -12.79
CA LEU A 31 -11.33 13.84 -11.64
C LEU A 31 -12.04 14.74 -10.62
N TYR A 32 -11.46 15.91 -10.30
CA TYR A 32 -12.09 16.89 -9.42
C TYR A 32 -13.40 17.40 -10.02
N LYS A 33 -13.44 17.63 -11.35
CA LYS A 33 -14.68 17.96 -12.06
C LYS A 33 -15.72 16.85 -11.94
N LYS A 34 -15.32 15.58 -12.14
CA LYS A 34 -16.19 14.39 -12.01
C LYS A 34 -16.85 14.32 -10.63
N TYR A 35 -16.07 14.55 -9.57
CA TYR A 35 -16.55 14.44 -8.19
C TYR A 35 -16.99 15.78 -7.56
N GLY A 36 -17.10 16.86 -8.34
CA GLY A 36 -17.56 18.16 -7.85
C GLY A 36 -16.61 18.87 -6.87
N ILE A 37 -15.33 18.50 -6.84
CA ILE A 37 -14.33 19.04 -5.91
C ILE A 37 -13.92 20.46 -6.35
N LYS A 38 -14.31 21.45 -5.55
CA LYS A 38 -14.03 22.88 -5.80
C LYS A 38 -12.68 23.32 -5.22
N LYS A 39 -11.61 22.61 -5.58
CA LYS A 39 -10.23 22.92 -5.16
C LYS A 39 -9.28 22.97 -6.36
N ALA A 40 -8.19 23.72 -6.24
CA ALA A 40 -7.10 23.61 -7.20
C ALA A 40 -6.34 22.28 -7.00
N PRO A 41 -5.82 21.64 -8.06
CA PRO A 41 -5.07 20.38 -7.95
C PRO A 41 -3.87 20.39 -7.00
N TYR A 42 -3.27 21.57 -6.77
CA TYR A 42 -2.12 21.76 -5.88
C TYR A 42 -2.50 22.13 -4.44
N ALA A 43 -3.79 22.37 -4.17
CA ALA A 43 -4.28 22.67 -2.84
C ALA A 43 -4.26 21.42 -1.94
N PRO A 44 -4.24 21.59 -0.60
CA PRO A 44 -4.37 20.46 0.31
C PRO A 44 -5.66 19.70 0.09
N ILE A 45 -5.57 18.38 0.17
CA ILE A 45 -6.70 17.46 -0.01
C ILE A 45 -6.62 16.30 0.98
N SER A 46 -7.76 15.93 1.56
CA SER A 46 -7.90 14.82 2.50
C SER A 46 -9.27 14.18 2.39
N TYR A 47 -9.50 13.13 3.19
CA TYR A 47 -10.81 12.47 3.28
C TYR A 47 -11.96 13.44 3.63
N ALA A 48 -11.67 14.53 4.35
CA ALA A 48 -12.65 15.56 4.68
C ALA A 48 -13.31 16.19 3.44
N ASP A 49 -12.64 16.17 2.28
CA ASP A 49 -13.16 16.71 1.02
C ASP A 49 -14.14 15.76 0.30
N PHE A 50 -14.18 14.50 0.74
CA PHE A 50 -14.94 13.41 0.10
C PHE A 50 -15.96 12.74 1.01
N LYS A 51 -15.91 13.00 2.33
CA LYS A 51 -16.71 12.30 3.35
C LYS A 51 -18.22 12.36 3.10
N ASP A 52 -18.69 13.42 2.43
CA ASP A 52 -20.11 13.66 2.14
C ASP A 52 -20.50 13.21 0.72
N LEU A 53 -19.56 12.69 -0.07
CA LEU A 53 -19.84 12.11 -1.38
C LEU A 53 -20.33 10.67 -1.23
N PRO A 54 -21.19 10.19 -2.16
CA PRO A 54 -21.58 8.78 -2.21
C PRO A 54 -20.35 7.87 -2.27
N GLN A 55 -20.37 6.82 -1.46
CA GLN A 55 -19.29 5.81 -1.40
C GLN A 55 -19.64 4.57 -2.24
N ASP A 56 -20.44 4.75 -3.30
CA ASP A 56 -21.00 3.64 -4.09
C ASP A 56 -19.99 3.04 -5.07
N ASP A 57 -18.83 3.66 -5.20
CA ASP A 57 -17.81 3.36 -6.20
C ASP A 57 -16.63 2.55 -5.63
N LEU A 58 -16.94 1.68 -4.66
CA LEU A 58 -16.00 0.70 -4.11
C LEU A 58 -15.61 -0.37 -5.15
N PRO A 59 -14.41 -0.98 -5.01
CA PRO A 59 -13.99 -2.13 -5.81
C PRO A 59 -15.07 -3.20 -5.94
N PHE A 60 -15.12 -3.88 -7.09
CA PHE A 60 -16.20 -4.83 -7.39
C PHE A 60 -16.31 -5.94 -6.33
N TRP A 61 -15.18 -6.55 -5.97
CA TRP A 61 -15.11 -7.66 -5.01
C TRP A 61 -15.25 -7.25 -3.54
N ASP A 62 -15.32 -5.95 -3.24
CA ASP A 62 -15.69 -5.47 -1.90
C ASP A 62 -17.20 -5.58 -1.66
N ARG A 63 -17.98 -5.65 -2.75
CA ARG A 63 -19.44 -5.70 -2.75
C ARG A 63 -20.01 -7.07 -3.14
N HIS A 64 -19.17 -7.95 -3.69
CA HIS A 64 -19.55 -9.27 -4.18
C HIS A 64 -18.61 -10.33 -3.62
N SER A 65 -19.10 -11.56 -3.44
CA SER A 65 -18.26 -12.68 -3.03
C SER A 65 -17.61 -13.34 -4.24
N LEU A 66 -16.28 -13.23 -4.34
CA LEU A 66 -15.51 -13.96 -5.33
C LEU A 66 -15.67 -15.47 -5.14
N ALA A 67 -15.70 -15.97 -3.91
CA ALA A 67 -15.86 -17.40 -3.65
C ALA A 67 -17.15 -17.98 -4.24
N GLN A 68 -18.25 -17.21 -4.23
CA GLN A 68 -19.54 -17.60 -4.81
C GLN A 68 -19.57 -17.48 -6.33
N ALA A 69 -18.97 -16.42 -6.89
CA ALA A 69 -18.99 -16.16 -8.33
C ALA A 69 -17.89 -16.90 -9.11
N ALA A 70 -16.90 -17.48 -8.41
CA ALA A 70 -15.67 -18.03 -8.99
C ALA A 70 -15.93 -19.05 -10.11
N ASP A 71 -16.87 -19.98 -9.90
CA ASP A 71 -17.07 -21.11 -10.81
C ASP A 71 -17.72 -20.68 -12.15
N GLU A 72 -18.45 -19.56 -12.14
CA GLU A 72 -19.13 -19.00 -13.32
C GLU A 72 -18.35 -17.83 -13.95
N ASN A 73 -17.33 -17.31 -13.27
CA ASN A 73 -16.56 -16.15 -13.73
C ASN A 73 -15.44 -16.56 -14.70
N ALA A 74 -15.61 -16.25 -16.00
CA ALA A 74 -14.65 -16.62 -17.04
C ALA A 74 -13.23 -16.06 -16.80
N ASP A 75 -13.09 -14.84 -16.28
CA ASP A 75 -11.78 -14.24 -15.99
C ASP A 75 -11.06 -15.00 -14.88
N PHE A 76 -11.79 -15.39 -13.82
CA PHE A 76 -11.28 -16.23 -12.75
C PHE A 76 -10.83 -17.59 -13.30
N GLN A 77 -11.66 -18.24 -14.12
CA GLN A 77 -11.36 -19.56 -14.71
C GLN A 77 -10.12 -19.56 -15.61
N ALA A 78 -9.78 -18.41 -16.20
CA ALA A 78 -8.60 -18.24 -17.03
C ALA A 78 -7.28 -18.02 -16.26
N PHE A 79 -7.29 -18.04 -14.92
CA PHE A 79 -6.06 -18.11 -14.13
C PHE A 79 -5.64 -19.56 -13.85
N SER A 80 -4.34 -19.77 -13.59
CA SER A 80 -3.83 -21.09 -13.21
C SER A 80 -4.52 -21.62 -11.94
N PRO A 81 -4.60 -22.96 -11.73
CA PRO A 81 -5.18 -23.53 -10.52
C PRO A 81 -4.61 -22.94 -9.22
N LEU A 82 -3.29 -22.72 -9.18
CA LEU A 82 -2.59 -22.15 -8.03
C LEU A 82 -3.07 -20.72 -7.70
N ILE A 83 -3.23 -19.87 -8.72
CA ILE A 83 -3.74 -18.51 -8.52
C ILE A 83 -5.21 -18.57 -8.08
N ARG A 84 -6.03 -19.40 -8.74
CA ARG A 84 -7.47 -19.55 -8.40
C ARG A 84 -7.65 -19.96 -6.95
N GLU A 85 -6.88 -20.93 -6.46
CA GLU A 85 -6.89 -21.35 -5.07
C GLU A 85 -6.49 -20.21 -4.12
N GLY A 86 -5.38 -19.54 -4.42
CA GLY A 86 -4.85 -18.47 -3.57
C GLY A 86 -5.78 -17.25 -3.42
N VAL A 87 -6.58 -16.96 -4.45
CA VAL A 87 -7.40 -15.74 -4.50
C VAL A 87 -8.88 -15.98 -4.18
N ARG A 88 -9.34 -17.24 -4.12
CA ARG A 88 -10.77 -17.57 -3.95
C ARG A 88 -11.41 -16.87 -2.75
N SER A 89 -10.67 -16.69 -1.65
CA SER A 89 -11.15 -16.03 -0.43
C SER A 89 -10.88 -14.52 -0.34
N TRP A 90 -10.53 -13.86 -1.46
CA TRP A 90 -10.15 -12.45 -1.48
C TRP A 90 -11.23 -11.54 -0.86
N SER A 91 -12.48 -11.66 -1.32
CA SER A 91 -13.61 -10.86 -0.82
C SER A 91 -13.85 -11.06 0.68
N GLU A 92 -13.64 -12.27 1.17
CA GLU A 92 -13.89 -12.64 2.56
C GLU A 92 -12.77 -12.18 3.49
N LYS A 93 -11.51 -12.38 3.08
CA LYS A 93 -10.33 -12.21 3.93
C LYS A 93 -9.54 -10.92 3.69
N GLY A 94 -9.63 -10.31 2.50
CA GLY A 94 -8.90 -9.09 2.14
C GLY A 94 -7.43 -9.32 1.78
N TYR A 95 -7.03 -10.59 1.60
CA TYR A 95 -5.71 -10.98 1.13
C TYR A 95 -5.78 -12.25 0.29
N ALA A 96 -4.71 -12.51 -0.46
CA ALA A 96 -4.48 -13.73 -1.22
C ALA A 96 -3.01 -14.16 -1.08
N ILE A 97 -2.76 -15.46 -0.97
CA ILE A 97 -1.40 -16.02 -0.90
C ILE A 97 -1.20 -16.92 -2.11
N ILE A 98 -0.12 -16.72 -2.85
CA ILE A 98 0.22 -17.55 -4.01
C ILE A 98 1.65 -18.07 -3.81
N PRO A 99 1.80 -19.36 -3.44
CA PRO A 99 3.10 -19.96 -3.19
C PRO A 99 4.00 -19.94 -4.44
N GLY A 100 5.28 -19.66 -4.25
CA GLY A 100 6.32 -19.79 -5.29
C GLY A 100 6.14 -18.93 -6.55
N TYR A 101 5.24 -17.94 -6.56
CA TYR A 101 4.93 -17.13 -7.75
C TYR A 101 6.17 -16.43 -8.35
N PHE A 102 7.12 -16.03 -7.50
CA PHE A 102 8.42 -15.44 -7.89
C PHE A 102 9.62 -16.30 -7.49
N ALA A 103 9.45 -17.62 -7.34
CA ALA A 103 10.53 -18.50 -6.88
C ALA A 103 11.76 -18.48 -7.82
N GLN A 104 11.54 -18.33 -9.13
CA GLN A 104 12.61 -18.30 -10.13
C GLN A 104 13.34 -16.95 -10.14
N GLU A 105 12.65 -15.86 -9.82
CA GLU A 105 13.17 -14.50 -9.94
C GLU A 105 13.76 -13.97 -8.62
N ALA A 106 13.39 -14.54 -7.47
CA ALA A 106 13.75 -14.03 -6.15
C ALA A 106 15.27 -13.87 -5.92
N GLU A 107 16.09 -14.82 -6.40
CA GLU A 107 17.55 -14.73 -6.26
C GLU A 107 18.15 -13.60 -7.10
N ALA A 108 17.69 -13.45 -8.35
CA ALA A 108 18.14 -12.37 -9.22
C ALA A 108 17.79 -10.99 -8.63
N VAL A 109 16.64 -10.87 -7.95
CA VAL A 109 16.27 -9.63 -7.25
C VAL A 109 17.23 -9.34 -6.09
N ASN A 110 17.62 -10.33 -5.29
CA ASN A 110 18.59 -10.11 -4.21
C ASN A 110 19.94 -9.62 -4.76
N GLN A 111 20.44 -10.27 -5.81
CA GLN A 111 21.70 -9.90 -6.45
C GLN A 111 21.66 -8.49 -7.04
N GLU A 112 20.55 -8.13 -7.70
CA GLU A 112 20.34 -6.79 -8.24
C GLU A 112 20.34 -5.72 -7.13
N ILE A 113 19.67 -5.97 -6.00
CA ILE A 113 19.67 -5.05 -4.85
C ILE A 113 21.09 -4.86 -4.29
N GLU A 114 21.83 -5.95 -4.11
CA GLU A 114 23.21 -5.91 -3.61
C GLU A 114 24.14 -5.14 -4.55
N GLN A 115 24.03 -5.38 -5.86
CA GLN A 115 24.80 -4.67 -6.88
C GLN A 115 24.47 -3.17 -6.92
N LEU A 116 23.19 -2.79 -6.88
CA LEU A 116 22.77 -1.39 -6.89
C LEU A 116 23.21 -0.64 -5.63
N LEU A 117 23.23 -1.32 -4.47
CA LEU A 117 23.76 -0.78 -3.22
C LEU A 117 25.28 -0.58 -3.32
N ALA A 118 26.02 -1.58 -3.79
CA ALA A 118 27.48 -1.50 -3.96
C ALA A 118 27.88 -0.36 -4.92
N GLN A 119 27.10 -0.16 -5.98
CA GLN A 119 27.27 0.93 -6.96
C GLN A 119 26.73 2.28 -6.46
N LYS A 120 26.17 2.35 -5.24
CA LYS A 120 25.54 3.56 -4.65
C LYS A 120 24.43 4.15 -5.53
N LYS A 121 23.76 3.34 -6.36
CA LYS A 121 22.63 3.75 -7.21
C LYS A 121 21.32 3.82 -6.44
N ILE A 122 21.23 3.09 -5.34
CA ILE A 122 20.12 3.14 -4.38
C ILE A 122 20.65 3.34 -2.96
N ALA A 123 19.81 3.84 -2.06
CA ALA A 123 20.16 4.09 -0.68
C ALA A 123 18.94 3.95 0.23
N PHE A 124 19.17 3.58 1.48
CA PHE A 124 18.12 3.49 2.50
C PHE A 124 17.51 4.85 2.78
N ARG A 125 16.18 4.85 2.96
CA ARG A 125 15.35 6.01 3.31
C ARG A 125 14.37 5.59 4.39
N TYR A 126 13.95 6.57 5.19
CA TYR A 126 12.92 6.37 6.21
C TYR A 126 13.23 5.19 7.17
N GLY A 127 14.48 5.09 7.59
CA GLY A 127 14.99 3.93 8.33
C GLY A 127 15.57 2.89 7.37
N ASN A 128 14.92 1.74 7.26
CA ASN A 128 15.42 0.54 6.59
C ASN A 128 14.81 0.28 5.20
N LYS A 129 14.19 1.29 4.56
CA LYS A 129 13.45 1.12 3.30
C LYS A 129 14.27 1.53 2.09
N LEU A 130 14.33 0.70 1.06
CA LEU A 130 14.83 1.06 -0.27
C LEU A 130 13.63 1.42 -1.16
N MET A 131 13.44 2.71 -1.41
CA MET A 131 12.24 3.22 -2.09
C MET A 131 12.44 3.35 -3.60
N PHE A 132 11.42 2.96 -4.38
CA PHE A 132 11.34 3.14 -5.84
C PHE A 132 12.49 2.50 -6.62
N VAL A 133 13.02 1.36 -6.15
CA VAL A 133 14.09 0.62 -6.83
C VAL A 133 13.65 0.19 -8.25
N TRP A 134 12.37 -0.07 -8.46
CA TRP A 134 11.82 -0.38 -9.79
C TRP A 134 12.14 0.71 -10.84
N LYS A 135 12.31 1.98 -10.45
CA LYS A 135 12.72 3.05 -11.37
C LYS A 135 14.20 3.04 -11.73
N LYS A 136 14.99 2.21 -11.06
CA LYS A 136 16.45 2.13 -11.17
C LYS A 136 16.93 0.77 -11.70
N SER A 137 16.04 -0.21 -11.77
CA SER A 137 16.32 -1.57 -12.19
C SER A 137 15.31 -2.03 -13.22
N PRO A 138 15.72 -2.27 -14.48
CA PRO A 138 14.87 -2.87 -15.50
C PRO A 138 14.31 -4.23 -15.08
N LEU A 139 15.12 -5.03 -14.35
CA LEU A 139 14.68 -6.32 -13.80
C LEU A 139 13.47 -6.11 -12.87
N ILE A 140 13.61 -5.30 -11.82
CA ILE A 140 12.53 -5.08 -10.85
C ILE A 140 11.33 -4.39 -11.51
N ALA A 141 11.56 -3.48 -12.45
CA ALA A 141 10.49 -2.85 -13.24
C ALA A 141 9.66 -3.89 -14.02
N SER A 142 10.32 -4.87 -14.65
CA SER A 142 9.66 -5.92 -15.43
C SER A 142 8.81 -6.84 -14.56
N LEU A 143 9.28 -7.17 -13.35
CA LEU A 143 8.52 -8.01 -12.40
C LEU A 143 7.25 -7.30 -11.91
N GLY A 144 7.36 -6.02 -11.55
CA GLY A 144 6.22 -5.21 -11.14
C GLY A 144 5.25 -4.86 -12.29
N GLN A 145 5.60 -5.16 -13.55
CA GLN A 145 4.76 -4.93 -14.72
C GLN A 145 4.45 -6.24 -15.47
N LYS A 146 4.72 -7.39 -14.85
CA LYS A 146 4.46 -8.72 -15.43
C LYS A 146 2.97 -8.79 -15.83
N PRO A 147 2.63 -9.08 -17.11
CA PRO A 147 1.25 -8.98 -17.60
C PRO A 147 0.25 -9.82 -16.81
N GLU A 148 0.63 -11.04 -16.40
CA GLU A 148 -0.20 -11.90 -15.55
C GLU A 148 -0.48 -11.25 -14.19
N LEU A 149 0.51 -10.61 -13.57
CA LEU A 149 0.35 -9.92 -12.29
C LEU A 149 -0.58 -8.72 -12.45
N ILE A 150 -0.38 -7.88 -13.47
CA ILE A 150 -1.25 -6.73 -13.73
C ILE A 150 -2.69 -7.18 -13.99
N ARG A 151 -2.88 -8.25 -14.76
CA ARG A 151 -4.21 -8.84 -15.03
C ARG A 151 -4.85 -9.34 -13.73
N LEU A 152 -4.09 -10.06 -12.90
CA LEU A 152 -4.57 -10.56 -11.61
C LEU A 152 -4.99 -9.42 -10.67
N LEU A 153 -4.13 -8.42 -10.49
CA LEU A 153 -4.43 -7.30 -9.60
C LEU A 153 -5.59 -6.44 -10.11
N SER A 154 -5.69 -6.28 -11.44
CA SER A 154 -6.83 -5.59 -12.05
C SER A 154 -8.13 -6.35 -11.83
N PHE A 155 -8.09 -7.68 -11.92
CA PHE A 155 -9.23 -8.54 -11.61
C PHE A 155 -9.65 -8.42 -10.14
N LEU A 156 -8.72 -8.51 -9.20
CA LEU A 156 -9.01 -8.41 -7.75
C LEU A 156 -9.53 -7.04 -7.32
N LEU A 157 -9.13 -5.97 -8.01
CA LEU A 157 -9.65 -4.63 -7.76
C LEU A 157 -10.93 -4.33 -8.57
N GLY A 158 -11.22 -5.13 -9.59
CA GLY A 158 -12.29 -4.88 -10.57
C GLY A 158 -12.01 -3.68 -11.49
N ARG A 159 -10.76 -3.23 -11.59
CA ARG A 159 -10.34 -2.03 -12.32
C ARG A 159 -8.90 -2.16 -12.84
N PRO A 160 -8.56 -1.58 -13.99
CA PRO A 160 -7.16 -1.52 -14.43
C PRO A 160 -6.26 -0.86 -13.39
N VAL A 161 -5.09 -1.45 -13.14
CA VAL A 161 -4.12 -0.94 -12.17
C VAL A 161 -2.82 -0.45 -12.81
N GLU A 162 -2.11 0.43 -12.11
CA GLU A 162 -0.80 0.96 -12.51
C GLU A 162 0.20 0.90 -11.35
N LEU A 163 1.41 0.41 -11.64
CA LEU A 163 2.49 0.36 -10.67
C LEU A 163 2.85 1.77 -10.20
N PHE A 164 2.79 1.98 -8.89
CA PHE A 164 3.07 3.26 -8.27
C PHE A 164 4.41 3.25 -7.53
N GLN A 165 4.67 2.21 -6.75
CA GLN A 165 5.80 2.20 -5.83
C GLN A 165 6.37 0.80 -5.65
N SER A 166 7.68 0.73 -5.47
CA SER A 166 8.33 -0.42 -4.87
C SER A 166 8.99 -0.03 -3.55
N ILE A 167 8.98 -0.94 -2.59
CA ILE A 167 9.77 -0.85 -1.37
C ILE A 167 10.51 -2.17 -1.18
N ASN A 168 11.83 -2.12 -1.05
CA ASN A 168 12.64 -3.29 -0.72
C ASN A 168 13.16 -3.18 0.72
N PHE A 169 13.24 -4.31 1.39
CA PHE A 169 13.70 -4.45 2.77
C PHE A 169 14.78 -5.53 2.85
N LEU A 170 15.80 -5.30 3.70
CA LEU A 170 16.76 -6.34 4.08
C LEU A 170 16.45 -6.94 5.48
N GLN A 171 15.57 -6.29 6.24
CA GLN A 171 15.15 -6.67 7.59
C GLN A 171 13.64 -6.41 7.76
N GLY A 172 13.04 -6.99 8.81
CA GLY A 172 11.66 -6.73 9.19
C GLY A 172 11.37 -5.24 9.36
N SER A 173 10.12 -4.83 9.11
CA SER A 173 9.71 -3.44 9.31
C SER A 173 9.40 -3.10 10.76
N GLU A 174 9.07 -4.11 11.58
CA GLU A 174 8.58 -3.96 12.97
C GLU A 174 7.40 -2.99 13.12
N GLN A 175 6.72 -2.70 12.00
CA GLN A 175 5.67 -1.70 11.94
C GLN A 175 4.40 -2.26 12.60
N ARG A 176 3.79 -1.45 13.47
CA ARG A 176 2.51 -1.77 14.11
C ARG A 176 1.40 -1.98 13.07
N ALA A 177 0.29 -2.56 13.52
CA ALA A 177 -0.87 -2.79 12.67
C ALA A 177 -1.36 -1.47 12.05
N HIS A 178 -1.53 -1.46 10.73
CA HIS A 178 -2.02 -0.31 9.98
C HIS A 178 -2.73 -0.75 8.70
N SER A 179 -3.50 0.16 8.10
CA SER A 179 -3.96 0.10 6.72
C SER A 179 -3.11 1.03 5.87
N ASP A 180 -2.84 0.65 4.62
CA ASP A 180 -2.11 1.50 3.67
C ASP A 180 -2.86 2.79 3.33
N LEU A 181 -4.18 2.82 3.48
CA LEU A 181 -5.00 3.98 3.13
C LEU A 181 -4.63 5.22 3.94
N ILE A 182 -4.07 5.09 5.15
CA ILE A 182 -3.60 6.27 5.90
C ILE A 182 -2.38 6.94 5.25
N HIS A 183 -1.59 6.14 4.52
CA HIS A 183 -0.38 6.59 3.84
C HIS A 183 -0.62 6.95 2.38
N MET A 184 -1.50 6.19 1.71
CA MET A 184 -1.72 6.16 0.26
C MET A 184 -3.23 6.03 0.00
N THR A 185 -3.95 7.14 0.18
CA THR A 185 -5.40 7.18 0.10
C THR A 185 -5.86 7.41 -1.34
N THR A 186 -7.05 6.90 -1.66
CA THR A 186 -7.72 7.18 -2.92
C THR A 186 -9.13 7.71 -2.70
N HIS A 187 -9.62 8.50 -3.66
CA HIS A 187 -11.05 8.66 -3.86
C HIS A 187 -11.41 8.16 -5.28
N PRO A 188 -12.34 7.19 -5.41
CA PRO A 188 -13.04 6.46 -4.34
C PRO A 188 -12.08 5.66 -3.47
N LEU A 189 -12.49 5.34 -2.23
CA LEU A 189 -11.67 4.56 -1.29
C LEU A 189 -11.34 3.16 -1.85
N HIS A 190 -10.36 2.50 -1.24
CA HIS A 190 -9.99 1.10 -1.51
C HIS A 190 -9.37 0.83 -2.90
N ASN A 191 -9.12 1.85 -3.72
CA ASN A 191 -8.57 1.71 -5.07
C ASN A 191 -7.03 1.63 -5.10
N LEU A 192 -6.46 0.94 -4.11
CA LEU A 192 -5.05 0.61 -3.97
C LEU A 192 -4.94 -0.89 -3.65
N ILE A 193 -3.96 -1.56 -4.25
CA ILE A 193 -3.65 -2.97 -3.98
C ILE A 193 -2.13 -3.14 -3.91
N ALA A 194 -1.67 -4.04 -3.04
CA ALA A 194 -0.25 -4.28 -2.87
C ALA A 194 0.10 -5.76 -3.00
N VAL A 195 1.33 -6.03 -3.40
CA VAL A 195 1.91 -7.37 -3.52
C VAL A 195 3.24 -7.37 -2.79
N TRP A 196 3.31 -8.13 -1.70
CA TRP A 196 4.55 -8.41 -0.99
C TRP A 196 5.11 -9.74 -1.45
N ILE A 197 6.43 -9.80 -1.57
CA ILE A 197 7.19 -10.91 -2.15
C ILE A 197 8.29 -11.28 -1.17
N ALA A 198 8.34 -12.56 -0.80
CA ALA A 198 9.44 -13.14 -0.04
C ALA A 198 10.66 -13.32 -0.95
N LEU A 199 11.80 -12.74 -0.61
CA LEU A 199 13.05 -12.93 -1.36
C LEU A 199 14.00 -13.93 -0.69
N GLU A 200 13.57 -14.49 0.44
CA GLU A 200 14.18 -15.61 1.16
C GLU A 200 13.09 -16.34 1.98
N ASP A 201 13.46 -17.45 2.63
CA ASP A 201 12.57 -18.10 3.60
C ASP A 201 12.43 -17.21 4.84
N ILE A 202 11.19 -17.02 5.30
CA ILE A 202 10.85 -16.07 6.36
C ILE A 202 10.03 -16.76 7.44
N LYS A 203 10.54 -16.70 8.66
CA LYS A 203 9.91 -17.19 9.90
C LYS A 203 9.60 -16.06 10.86
N ILE A 204 8.74 -16.33 11.84
CA ILE A 204 8.32 -15.31 12.83
C ILE A 204 9.50 -14.55 13.47
N PRO A 205 10.60 -15.20 13.92
CA PRO A 205 11.74 -14.50 14.53
C PRO A 205 12.45 -13.49 13.61
N GLN A 206 12.31 -13.62 12.28
CA GLN A 206 12.90 -12.71 11.30
C GLN A 206 12.05 -11.43 11.08
N GLY A 207 10.93 -11.26 11.79
CA GLY A 207 10.01 -10.15 11.54
C GLY A 207 9.08 -10.43 10.34
N ALA A 208 8.48 -11.62 10.35
CA ALA A 208 7.42 -12.02 9.42
C ALA A 208 6.27 -11.00 9.40
N LEU A 209 5.52 -10.97 8.29
CA LEU A 209 4.29 -10.17 8.25
C LEU A 209 3.24 -10.80 9.18
N PHE A 210 2.42 -9.94 9.76
CA PHE A 210 1.16 -10.34 10.37
C PHE A 210 0.02 -9.53 9.77
N TYR A 211 -1.19 -10.08 9.82
CA TYR A 211 -2.40 -9.41 9.36
C TYR A 211 -3.63 -9.90 10.12
N TYR A 212 -4.75 -9.20 9.92
CA TYR A 212 -6.04 -9.53 10.52
C TYR A 212 -7.05 -9.85 9.42
N PRO A 213 -7.35 -11.14 9.14
CA PRO A 213 -8.29 -11.52 8.09
C PRO A 213 -9.65 -10.83 8.23
N GLY A 214 -10.19 -10.34 7.12
CA GLY A 214 -11.49 -9.67 7.07
C GLY A 214 -11.48 -8.21 7.58
N SER A 215 -10.36 -7.72 8.12
CA SER A 215 -10.25 -6.35 8.62
C SER A 215 -10.38 -5.29 7.53
N HIS A 216 -10.22 -5.65 6.25
CA HIS A 216 -10.45 -4.74 5.12
C HIS A 216 -11.89 -4.25 5.01
N LYS A 217 -12.85 -4.94 5.62
CA LYS A 217 -14.27 -4.57 5.68
C LYS A 217 -14.58 -3.54 6.76
N LEU A 218 -13.60 -3.19 7.60
CA LEU A 218 -13.78 -2.17 8.62
C LEU A 218 -13.93 -0.78 7.97
N PRO A 219 -14.63 0.16 8.62
CA PRO A 219 -14.62 1.55 8.18
C PRO A 219 -13.20 2.09 8.08
N PHE A 220 -12.93 2.88 7.04
CA PHE A 220 -11.66 3.58 6.90
C PHE A 220 -11.43 4.51 8.09
N VAL A 221 -10.27 4.36 8.75
CA VAL A 221 -9.83 5.25 9.82
C VAL A 221 -9.04 6.41 9.19
N SER A 222 -9.70 7.55 9.07
CA SER A 222 -9.16 8.78 8.53
C SER A 222 -8.51 9.63 9.61
N LYS A 223 -7.89 10.76 9.23
CA LYS A 223 -7.36 11.71 10.21
C LYS A 223 -8.43 12.34 11.11
N LEU A 224 -9.70 12.25 10.73
CA LEU A 224 -10.82 12.83 11.48
C LEU A 224 -11.19 11.98 12.71
N ASP A 225 -10.68 10.74 12.78
CA ASP A 225 -11.09 9.74 13.76
C ASP A 225 -10.20 9.68 15.02
N PHE A 226 -9.16 10.51 15.07
CA PHE A 226 -8.19 10.58 16.16
C PHE A 226 -7.54 11.97 16.27
N GLU A 227 -6.98 12.28 17.43
CA GLU A 227 -6.25 13.53 17.66
C GLU A 227 -4.91 13.53 16.93
N HIS A 228 -4.92 13.96 15.67
CA HIS A 228 -3.72 13.98 14.85
C HIS A 228 -2.75 15.13 15.19
N GLY A 229 -3.14 16.06 16.08
CA GLY A 229 -2.31 17.16 16.58
C GLY A 229 -1.88 18.21 15.55
N GLY A 230 -2.53 18.25 14.38
CA GLY A 230 -2.29 19.24 13.34
C GLY A 230 -3.25 20.41 13.40
N SER A 231 -2.99 21.46 12.63
CA SER A 231 -3.84 22.66 12.53
C SER A 231 -4.01 23.08 11.07
N ALA A 232 -4.70 24.21 10.84
CA ALA A 232 -4.78 24.83 9.52
C ALA A 232 -3.40 25.13 8.90
N PHE A 233 -2.37 25.34 9.73
CA PHE A 233 -1.04 25.75 9.27
C PHE A 233 0.04 24.67 9.45
N ARG A 234 -0.14 23.73 10.37
CA ARG A 234 0.89 22.74 10.74
C ARG A 234 0.42 21.30 10.62
N LEU A 235 1.35 20.43 10.22
CA LEU A 235 1.21 18.99 10.40
C LEU A 235 1.42 18.64 11.86
N GLY A 236 0.64 17.68 12.35
CA GLY A 236 0.79 17.21 13.72
C GLY A 236 1.99 16.30 13.88
N LYS A 237 2.67 16.41 15.04
CA LYS A 237 3.94 15.71 15.30
C LYS A 237 3.77 14.22 15.62
N ASN A 238 2.58 13.81 16.06
CA ASN A 238 2.30 12.46 16.56
C ASN A 238 1.15 11.75 15.82
N ALA A 239 0.76 12.25 14.65
CA ALA A 239 -0.41 11.73 13.92
C ALA A 239 -0.33 10.21 13.64
N TYR A 240 0.85 9.69 13.29
CA TYR A 240 1.02 8.25 13.05
C TYR A 240 0.89 7.41 14.31
N LYS A 241 1.46 7.85 15.43
CA LYS A 241 1.30 7.15 16.72
C LYS A 241 -0.17 7.13 17.15
N ALA A 242 -0.85 8.28 17.09
CA ALA A 242 -2.27 8.38 17.43
C ALA A 242 -3.16 7.49 16.53
N TYR A 243 -2.82 7.40 15.23
CA TYR A 243 -3.46 6.48 14.31
C TYR A 243 -3.26 5.02 14.72
N GLU A 244 -2.02 4.60 14.99
CA GLU A 244 -1.73 3.23 15.40
C GLU A 244 -2.41 2.87 16.72
N ASP A 245 -2.46 3.80 17.69
CA ASP A 245 -3.17 3.62 18.96
C ASP A 245 -4.69 3.45 18.73
N LYS A 246 -5.27 4.20 17.78
CA LYS A 246 -6.67 4.04 17.35
C LYS A 246 -6.92 2.67 16.71
N ILE A 247 -6.02 2.21 15.84
CA ILE A 247 -6.11 0.89 15.21
C ILE A 247 -6.02 -0.23 16.24
N GLU A 248 -5.11 -0.13 17.21
CA GLU A 248 -4.97 -1.11 18.28
C GLU A 248 -6.23 -1.19 19.17
N ALA A 249 -6.82 -0.04 19.49
CA ALA A 249 -8.11 0.01 20.20
C ALA A 249 -9.23 -0.65 19.40
N GLN A 250 -9.27 -0.45 18.08
CA GLN A 250 -10.26 -1.07 17.20
C GLN A 250 -10.08 -2.58 17.06
N ILE A 251 -8.83 -3.05 16.95
CA ILE A 251 -8.48 -4.49 16.93
C ILE A 251 -8.98 -5.15 18.23
N SER A 252 -8.70 -4.53 19.37
CA SER A 252 -9.08 -5.04 20.69
C SER A 252 -10.59 -5.06 20.86
N ALA A 253 -11.28 -3.96 20.54
CA ALA A 253 -12.75 -3.85 20.68
C ALA A 253 -13.51 -4.87 19.81
N LYS A 254 -12.97 -5.19 18.62
CA LYS A 254 -13.58 -6.16 17.69
C LYS A 254 -13.03 -7.57 17.83
N GLN A 255 -12.11 -7.79 18.76
CA GLN A 255 -11.45 -9.08 19.02
C GLN A 255 -10.89 -9.72 17.75
N LEU A 256 -10.25 -8.91 16.89
CA LEU A 256 -9.71 -9.40 15.63
C LEU A 256 -8.56 -10.39 15.89
N LYS A 257 -8.59 -11.53 15.20
CA LYS A 257 -7.56 -12.56 15.31
C LYS A 257 -6.39 -12.23 14.38
N LYS A 258 -5.20 -12.18 14.98
CA LYS A 258 -3.94 -11.98 14.25
C LYS A 258 -3.49 -13.31 13.64
N GLU A 259 -3.12 -13.28 12.37
CA GLU A 259 -2.43 -14.37 11.68
C GLU A 259 -1.02 -13.91 11.27
N TYR A 260 -0.09 -14.86 11.18
CA TYR A 260 1.28 -14.62 10.73
C TYR A 260 1.50 -15.30 9.39
N PHE A 261 2.33 -14.66 8.56
CA PHE A 261 2.75 -15.21 7.27
C PHE A 261 4.22 -15.62 7.32
N GLU A 262 4.44 -16.90 7.59
CA GLU A 262 5.72 -17.53 7.34
C GLU A 262 5.79 -17.95 5.88
N ALA A 263 6.76 -17.42 5.15
CA ALA A 263 6.82 -17.51 3.69
C ALA A 263 8.03 -18.33 3.25
N LYS A 264 7.89 -19.03 2.13
CA LYS A 264 9.01 -19.56 1.36
C LYS A 264 9.48 -18.53 0.35
N LYS A 265 10.76 -18.61 -0.01
CA LYS A 265 11.33 -17.76 -1.06
C LYS A 265 10.48 -17.82 -2.33
N GLY A 266 10.04 -16.66 -2.80
CA GLY A 266 9.19 -16.51 -3.99
C GLY A 266 7.69 -16.51 -3.72
N ASP A 267 7.24 -16.82 -2.51
CA ASP A 267 5.83 -16.67 -2.15
C ASP A 267 5.41 -15.21 -2.21
N ILE A 268 4.16 -14.98 -2.59
CA ILE A 268 3.55 -13.65 -2.54
C ILE A 268 2.34 -13.60 -1.60
N LEU A 269 2.21 -12.46 -0.94
CA LEU A 269 1.00 -12.04 -0.23
C LEU A 269 0.47 -10.79 -0.93
N ILE A 270 -0.69 -10.92 -1.55
CA ILE A 270 -1.45 -9.78 -2.09
C ILE A 270 -2.40 -9.32 -0.99
N TRP A 271 -2.47 -8.01 -0.73
CA TRP A 271 -3.44 -7.47 0.24
C TRP A 271 -4.21 -6.28 -0.28
N HIS A 272 -5.44 -6.19 0.21
CA HIS A 272 -6.33 -5.07 0.04
C HIS A 272 -5.82 -3.86 0.84
N ALA A 273 -5.92 -2.63 0.33
CA ALA A 273 -5.36 -1.45 0.99
C ALA A 273 -5.89 -1.19 2.40
N ASN A 274 -7.11 -1.62 2.70
CA ASN A 274 -7.72 -1.50 4.03
C ASN A 274 -7.44 -2.69 4.97
N LEU A 275 -6.75 -3.73 4.51
CA LEU A 275 -6.37 -4.85 5.39
C LEU A 275 -5.40 -4.34 6.46
N LEU A 276 -5.72 -4.58 7.73
CA LEU A 276 -4.82 -4.30 8.83
C LEU A 276 -3.68 -5.31 8.82
N HIS A 277 -2.45 -4.82 8.67
CA HIS A 277 -1.24 -5.62 8.61
C HIS A 277 -0.05 -4.90 9.22
N GLY A 278 1.06 -5.61 9.45
CA GLY A 278 2.28 -5.06 10.03
C GLY A 278 3.44 -6.05 9.97
N GLY A 279 4.58 -5.66 10.54
CA GLY A 279 5.78 -6.50 10.65
C GLY A 279 6.01 -6.92 12.09
N SER A 280 6.21 -8.20 12.34
CA SER A 280 6.57 -8.71 13.66
C SER A 280 7.92 -8.16 14.13
N PRO A 281 8.18 -8.17 15.45
CA PRO A 281 9.50 -7.87 16.01
C PRO A 281 10.59 -8.78 15.42
N ILE A 282 11.80 -8.25 15.30
CA ILE A 282 12.97 -9.03 14.87
C ILE A 282 13.67 -9.55 16.14
N ALA A 283 13.83 -10.86 16.26
CA ALA A 283 14.38 -11.48 17.46
C ALA A 283 15.87 -11.17 17.68
N SER A 284 16.62 -10.92 16.60
CA SER A 284 18.03 -10.55 16.63
C SER A 284 18.40 -9.68 15.42
N ALA A 285 19.26 -8.69 15.61
CA ALA A 285 19.75 -7.81 14.54
C ALA A 285 20.53 -8.55 13.43
N GLU A 286 20.98 -9.78 13.70
CA GLU A 286 21.68 -10.64 12.73
C GLU A 286 20.73 -11.30 11.72
N LEU A 287 19.43 -11.34 12.03
CA LEU A 287 18.44 -11.97 11.16
C LEU A 287 18.05 -11.05 9.99
N SER A 288 18.10 -11.60 8.78
CA SER A 288 17.57 -10.94 7.59
C SER A 288 16.10 -11.24 7.37
N ARG A 289 15.44 -10.30 6.68
CA ARG A 289 14.13 -10.48 6.05
C ARG A 289 14.12 -9.76 4.71
N LYS A 290 14.76 -10.38 3.72
CA LYS A 290 14.80 -9.89 2.34
C LYS A 290 13.42 -10.04 1.72
N SER A 291 12.84 -8.90 1.35
CA SER A 291 11.49 -8.85 0.78
C SER A 291 11.28 -7.59 -0.05
N MET A 292 10.25 -7.63 -0.88
CA MET A 292 9.87 -6.51 -1.74
C MET A 292 8.36 -6.33 -1.72
N VAL A 293 7.90 -5.08 -1.81
CA VAL A 293 6.49 -4.74 -1.96
C VAL A 293 6.31 -3.89 -3.20
N PHE A 294 5.34 -4.22 -4.03
CA PHE A 294 4.80 -3.34 -5.06
C PHE A 294 3.43 -2.82 -4.65
N HIS A 295 3.19 -1.54 -4.87
CA HIS A 295 1.88 -0.91 -4.67
C HIS A 295 1.35 -0.42 -6.02
N TYR A 296 0.06 -0.62 -6.24
CA TYR A 296 -0.63 -0.26 -7.46
C TYR A 296 -1.89 0.54 -7.13
N TYR A 297 -2.10 1.63 -7.86
CA TYR A 297 -3.37 2.33 -7.84
C TYR A 297 -4.25 1.86 -8.99
N ALA A 298 -5.57 1.89 -8.81
CA ALA A 298 -6.47 1.89 -9.96
C ALA A 298 -6.19 3.09 -10.87
N LYS A 299 -6.55 2.96 -12.15
CA LYS A 299 -6.68 4.12 -13.05
C LYS A 299 -7.87 4.99 -12.65
N ASP A 300 -7.81 6.27 -13.04
CA ASP A 300 -8.91 7.23 -12.88
C ASP A 300 -9.41 7.47 -11.44
N VAL A 301 -8.49 7.42 -10.47
CA VAL A 301 -8.75 7.75 -9.06
C VAL A 301 -7.93 8.94 -8.59
N ILE A 302 -8.52 9.73 -7.69
CA ILE A 302 -7.81 10.80 -6.99
C ILE A 302 -6.91 10.14 -5.96
N ARG A 303 -5.62 10.51 -5.91
CA ARG A 303 -4.62 9.90 -5.03
C ARG A 303 -4.06 10.97 -4.10
N TYR A 304 -3.98 10.68 -2.80
CA TYR A 304 -3.49 11.65 -1.82
C TYR A 304 -2.93 10.97 -0.56
N HIS A 305 -2.25 11.77 0.26
CA HIS A 305 -1.66 11.36 1.52
C HIS A 305 -2.44 11.96 2.69
N GLU A 306 -3.31 11.17 3.33
CA GLU A 306 -4.30 11.63 4.31
C GLU A 306 -3.72 12.52 5.44
N ILE A 307 -2.70 12.04 6.16
CA ILE A 307 -2.15 12.79 7.30
C ILE A 307 -1.52 14.11 6.87
N SER A 308 -0.78 14.10 5.75
CA SER A 308 -0.10 15.29 5.24
C SER A 308 -0.99 16.21 4.41
N GLU A 309 -2.20 15.76 4.07
CA GLU A 309 -3.17 16.41 3.18
C GLU A 309 -2.59 16.77 1.81
N ARG A 310 -1.75 15.90 1.24
CA ARG A 310 -1.05 16.20 -0.01
C ARG A 310 -1.61 15.38 -1.17
N PRO A 311 -1.94 16.00 -2.31
CA PRO A 311 -2.21 15.24 -3.51
C PRO A 311 -0.96 14.48 -3.93
N SER A 312 -1.13 13.26 -4.43
CA SER A 312 -0.01 12.46 -4.94
C SER A 312 0.38 12.95 -6.34
N LEU A 313 1.66 13.19 -6.54
CA LEU A 313 2.20 13.57 -7.85
C LEU A 313 2.17 12.37 -8.79
N MET A 314 1.78 12.60 -10.05
CA MET A 314 2.02 11.64 -11.12
C MET A 314 3.54 11.47 -11.31
N GLN A 315 3.95 10.21 -11.49
CA GLN A 315 5.33 9.76 -11.30
C GLN A 315 6.14 9.64 -12.58
#